data_AF-A0A1Q3N5H6-F1
#
_entry.id   AF-A0A1Q3N5H6-F1
#
_cell.length_a   1.000
_cell.length_b   1.000
_cell.length_c   1.000
_cell.angle_alpha   90.00
_cell.angle_beta   90.00
_cell.angle_gamma   90.00
#
_symmetry.space_group_name_H-M   'P 1'
#
loop_
_entity.id
_entity.type
_entity.pdbx_description
1 polymer ?
#
loop_
_entity_poly.entity_id
_entity_poly.type
_entity_poly.pdbx_seq_one_letter_code
_entity_poly.pdbx_strand_id
1 'polypeptide(L)'
;MKNTKIKLLNLNVFIIVLMLLTSCATSMTPVKVNNILPTLTKSRFISQADAENAVRANKCKYITKGRNYTAPIGLTTKNDLKNGAKGIDEWVELDGGNSYVLRSYKWVTVDHNGSTQLHIEFDTILCE
;
A
#
# COMPACT_ATOMS: atom_id res chain seq x y z
N MET A 1 -44.36 7.51 -45.53
CA MET A 1 -44.09 7.29 -44.08
C MET A 1 -42.68 6.72 -43.94
N LYS A 2 -41.69 7.52 -43.53
CA LYS A 2 -40.32 7.03 -43.27
C LYS A 2 -40.11 6.83 -41.77
N ASN A 3 -39.57 5.66 -41.46
CA ASN A 3 -39.24 5.14 -40.13
C ASN A 3 -38.39 6.07 -39.29
N THR A 4 -38.76 6.21 -38.01
CA THR A 4 -37.88 6.74 -36.95
C THR A 4 -37.65 5.63 -35.93
N LYS A 5 -36.61 4.81 -36.14
CA LYS A 5 -36.00 3.98 -35.07
C LYS A 5 -34.58 4.50 -34.81
N ILE A 6 -34.49 5.59 -34.06
CA ILE A 6 -33.24 6.01 -33.43
C ILE A 6 -33.61 6.44 -32.01
N LYS A 7 -33.08 5.71 -31.01
CA LYS A 7 -32.75 6.17 -29.63
C LYS A 7 -32.78 4.98 -28.66
N LEU A 8 -31.77 4.12 -28.71
CA LEU A 8 -31.43 3.27 -27.56
C LEU A 8 -29.92 2.95 -27.46
N LEU A 9 -29.12 3.30 -28.48
CA LEU A 9 -27.67 3.02 -28.52
C LEU A 9 -26.80 4.04 -27.74
N ASN A 10 -27.35 5.17 -27.27
CA ASN A 10 -26.57 6.28 -26.72
C ASN A 10 -26.47 6.31 -25.18
N LEU A 11 -27.20 5.45 -24.45
CA LEU A 11 -27.21 5.49 -22.98
C LEU A 11 -26.12 4.60 -22.34
N ASN A 12 -25.80 3.45 -22.94
CA ASN A 12 -24.78 2.53 -22.41
C ASN A 12 -23.35 3.04 -22.58
N VAL A 13 -23.05 3.75 -23.66
CA VAL A 13 -21.71 4.35 -23.88
C VAL A 13 -21.44 5.45 -22.84
N PHE A 14 -22.47 6.21 -22.46
CA PHE A 14 -22.35 7.28 -21.47
C PHE A 14 -22.06 6.75 -20.05
N ILE A 15 -22.64 5.59 -19.69
CA ILE A 15 -22.39 4.94 -18.39
C ILE A 15 -20.95 4.37 -18.33
N ILE A 16 -20.44 3.79 -19.42
CA ILE A 16 -19.06 3.28 -19.50
C ILE A 16 -18.04 4.42 -19.39
N VAL A 17 -18.31 5.58 -20.01
CA VAL A 17 -17.46 6.77 -19.91
C VAL A 17 -17.50 7.38 -18.51
N LEU A 18 -18.63 7.33 -17.80
CA LEU A 18 -18.73 7.81 -16.41
C LEU A 18 -17.93 6.95 -15.42
N MET A 19 -17.80 5.64 -15.65
CA MET A 19 -16.99 4.76 -14.79
C MET A 19 -15.48 5.01 -14.91
N LEU A 20 -15.03 5.69 -15.96
CA LEU A 20 -13.62 6.05 -16.16
C LEU A 20 -13.18 7.30 -15.38
N LEU A 21 -14.11 7.99 -14.68
CA LEU A 21 -13.83 9.18 -13.88
C LEU A 21 -13.54 8.88 -12.40
N THR A 22 -13.31 7.61 -12.03
CA THR A 22 -12.91 7.28 -10.66
C THR A 22 -11.49 7.78 -10.40
N SER A 23 -11.42 8.99 -9.88
CA SER A 23 -10.30 9.71 -9.25
C SER A 23 -8.91 9.08 -9.42
N CYS A 24 -8.04 9.76 -10.16
CA CYS A 24 -6.59 9.62 -10.11
C CYS A 24 -6.05 10.08 -8.74
N ALA A 25 -6.46 9.43 -7.65
CA ALA A 25 -5.90 9.69 -6.34
C ALA A 25 -4.45 9.18 -6.38
N THR A 26 -3.50 10.11 -6.33
CA THR A 26 -2.07 9.80 -6.41
C THR A 26 -1.49 9.45 -5.04
N SER A 27 -2.27 9.50 -3.96
CA SER A 27 -1.85 9.12 -2.60
C SER A 27 -3.02 8.56 -1.77
N MET A 28 -2.70 8.05 -0.56
CA MET A 28 -3.68 7.66 0.45
C MET A 28 -3.43 8.37 1.79
N THR A 29 -4.52 8.55 2.56
CA THR A 29 -4.45 9.12 3.90
C THR A 29 -3.78 8.16 4.90
N PRO A 30 -3.22 8.68 6.01
CA PRO A 30 -2.61 7.84 7.04
C PRO A 30 -3.48 6.73 7.59
N VAL A 31 -4.75 7.02 7.86
CA VAL A 31 -5.68 6.01 8.37
C VAL A 31 -5.90 4.89 7.36
N LYS A 32 -5.99 5.23 6.06
CA LYS A 32 -6.13 4.21 5.01
C LYS A 32 -4.88 3.37 4.87
N VAL A 33 -3.69 3.97 4.86
CA VAL A 33 -2.42 3.24 4.78
C VAL A 33 -2.26 2.30 5.98
N ASN A 34 -2.46 2.80 7.19
CA ASN A 34 -2.30 2.03 8.43
C ASN A 34 -3.29 0.86 8.54
N ASN A 35 -4.47 0.97 7.93
CA ASN A 35 -5.48 -0.10 7.95
C ASN A 35 -5.32 -1.09 6.79
N ILE A 36 -4.85 -0.63 5.63
CA ILE A 36 -4.79 -1.47 4.42
C ILE A 36 -3.44 -2.18 4.30
N LEU A 37 -2.32 -1.49 4.51
CA LEU A 37 -0.99 -2.06 4.30
C LEU A 37 -0.77 -3.37 5.09
N PRO A 38 -1.12 -3.46 6.40
CA PRO A 38 -1.01 -4.71 7.16
C PRO A 38 -1.84 -5.88 6.64
N THR A 39 -2.91 -5.61 5.90
CA THR A 39 -3.76 -6.66 5.31
C THR A 39 -3.20 -7.21 4.01
N LEU A 40 -2.17 -6.54 3.45
CA LEU A 40 -1.54 -6.90 2.18
C LEU A 40 -0.19 -7.62 2.37
N THR A 41 0.38 -7.59 3.58
CA THR A 41 1.61 -8.31 3.93
C THR A 41 1.30 -9.74 4.36
N LYS A 42 2.22 -10.66 4.07
CA LYS A 42 2.24 -12.01 4.66
C LYS A 42 2.88 -11.99 6.04
N SER A 43 3.87 -11.14 6.23
CA SER A 43 4.55 -10.91 7.50
C SER A 43 3.59 -10.31 8.52
N ARG A 44 3.71 -10.72 9.79
CA ARG A 44 2.84 -10.22 10.85
C ARG A 44 3.15 -8.75 11.15
N PHE A 45 2.14 -7.89 11.03
CA PHE A 45 2.23 -6.52 11.51
C PHE A 45 2.18 -6.46 13.04
N ILE A 46 3.06 -5.66 13.63
CA ILE A 46 3.06 -5.36 15.06
C ILE A 46 3.13 -3.84 15.22
N SER A 47 2.27 -3.28 16.09
CA SER A 47 2.35 -1.86 16.41
C SER A 47 3.67 -1.55 17.12
N GLN A 48 4.16 -0.31 17.04
CA GLN A 48 5.40 0.05 17.72
C GLN A 48 5.32 -0.20 19.23
N ALA A 49 4.21 0.15 19.88
CA ALA A 49 4.00 -0.07 21.31
C ALA A 49 4.02 -1.57 21.67
N ASP A 50 3.37 -2.41 20.85
CA ASP A 50 3.35 -3.86 21.09
C ASP A 50 4.72 -4.50 20.85
N ALA A 51 5.48 -4.01 19.88
CA ALA A 51 6.84 -4.46 19.63
C ALA A 51 7.77 -4.11 20.80
N GLU A 52 7.68 -2.88 21.32
CA GLU A 52 8.43 -2.45 22.52
C GLU A 52 8.08 -3.30 23.75
N ASN A 53 6.79 -3.58 23.96
CA ASN A 53 6.33 -4.46 25.03
C ASN A 53 6.87 -5.89 24.88
N ALA A 54 6.77 -6.47 23.68
CA ALA A 54 7.19 -7.84 23.43
C ALA A 54 8.70 -8.02 23.51
N VAL A 55 9.49 -7.03 23.06
CA VAL A 55 10.95 -7.03 23.21
C VAL A 55 11.36 -6.96 24.67
N ARG A 56 10.74 -6.08 25.48
CA ARG A 56 11.01 -6.03 26.92
C ARG A 56 10.65 -7.33 27.64
N ALA A 57 9.62 -8.01 27.17
CA ALA A 57 9.21 -9.32 27.67
C ALA A 57 10.03 -10.50 27.10
N ASN A 58 11.09 -10.24 26.33
CA ASN A 58 11.90 -11.24 25.63
C ASN A 58 11.12 -12.17 24.67
N LYS A 59 9.94 -11.74 24.20
CA LYS A 59 9.10 -12.49 23.23
C LYS A 59 9.41 -12.16 21.78
N CYS A 60 10.12 -11.06 21.55
CA CYS A 60 10.53 -10.62 20.23
C CYS A 60 11.95 -10.03 20.28
N LYS A 61 12.61 -10.00 19.14
CA LYS A 61 13.91 -9.38 18.93
C LYS A 61 13.92 -8.62 17.62
N TYR A 62 14.32 -7.34 17.68
CA TYR A 62 14.61 -6.56 16.47
C TYR A 62 15.78 -7.19 15.72
N ILE A 63 15.60 -7.41 14.41
CA ILE A 63 16.66 -7.88 13.53
C ILE A 63 17.32 -6.68 12.85
N THR A 64 16.55 -5.92 12.08
CA THR A 64 16.98 -4.68 11.46
C THR A 64 16.02 -3.55 11.80
N LYS A 65 16.55 -2.34 12.01
CA LYS A 65 15.75 -1.13 12.22
C LYS A 65 15.92 -0.13 11.09
N GLY A 66 14.88 0.65 10.82
CA GLY A 66 14.92 1.77 9.89
C GLY A 66 15.16 1.35 8.43
N ARG A 67 14.65 0.19 8.01
CA ARG A 67 14.69 -0.20 6.60
C ARG A 67 13.87 0.78 5.80
N ASN A 68 14.49 1.36 4.78
CA ASN A 68 13.82 2.22 3.83
C ASN A 68 13.57 1.44 2.54
N TYR A 69 12.32 1.40 2.11
CA TYR A 69 11.91 0.77 0.86
C TYR A 69 11.09 1.74 0.02
N THR A 70 11.50 1.89 -1.23
CA THR A 70 10.79 2.68 -2.23
C THR A 70 10.01 1.72 -3.11
N ALA A 71 8.68 1.73 -2.95
CA ALA A 71 7.81 0.83 -3.70
C ALA A 71 7.79 1.22 -5.19
N PRO A 72 7.85 0.22 -6.10
CA PRO A 72 7.56 0.45 -7.51
C PRO A 72 6.18 1.08 -7.70
N ILE A 73 6.09 2.05 -8.61
CA ILE A 73 4.84 2.74 -8.94
C ILE A 73 3.94 1.78 -9.71
N GLY A 74 2.72 1.61 -9.21
CA GLY A 74 1.65 0.86 -9.83
C GLY A 74 0.61 1.76 -10.48
N LEU A 75 -0.33 1.14 -11.19
CA LEU A 75 -1.42 1.85 -11.86
C LEU A 75 -2.41 2.54 -10.90
N THR A 76 -2.39 2.16 -9.62
CA THR A 76 -3.27 2.72 -8.58
C THR A 76 -2.53 2.76 -7.25
N THR A 77 -2.95 3.63 -6.33
CA THR A 77 -2.42 3.69 -4.96
C THR A 77 -2.56 2.37 -4.20
N LYS A 78 -3.57 1.56 -4.51
CA LYS A 78 -3.70 0.21 -3.94
C LYS A 78 -2.62 -0.73 -4.48
N ASN A 79 -2.23 -0.60 -5.74
CA ASN A 79 -1.12 -1.35 -6.31
C ASN A 79 0.22 -0.88 -5.73
N ASP A 80 0.40 0.41 -5.46
CA ASP A 80 1.57 0.92 -4.74
C ASP A 80 1.69 0.29 -3.34
N LEU A 81 0.58 0.21 -2.59
CA LEU A 81 0.56 -0.47 -1.29
C LEU A 81 0.85 -1.97 -1.40
N LYS A 82 0.35 -2.67 -2.44
CA LYS A 82 0.69 -4.07 -2.69
C LYS A 82 2.18 -4.25 -2.98
N ASN A 83 2.77 -3.36 -3.77
CA ASN A 83 4.20 -3.37 -4.06
C ASN A 83 5.03 -3.06 -2.80
N GLY A 84 4.54 -2.15 -1.97
CA GLY A 84 5.08 -1.86 -0.64
C GLY A 84 5.05 -3.08 0.28
N ALA A 85 3.90 -3.73 0.40
CA ALA A 85 3.71 -4.93 1.21
C ALA A 85 4.62 -6.08 0.76
N LYS A 86 4.73 -6.31 -0.55
CA LYS A 86 5.65 -7.30 -1.12
C LYS A 86 7.10 -7.02 -0.73
N GLY A 87 7.54 -5.76 -0.82
CA GLY A 87 8.90 -5.38 -0.41
C GLY A 87 9.15 -5.57 1.08
N ILE A 88 8.16 -5.29 1.94
CA ILE A 88 8.24 -5.60 3.37
C ILE A 88 8.44 -7.11 3.57
N ASP A 89 7.61 -7.94 2.93
CA ASP A 89 7.70 -9.40 3.06
C ASP A 89 9.05 -9.95 2.60
N GLU A 90 9.55 -9.49 1.46
CA GLU A 90 10.87 -9.88 0.95
C GLU A 90 11.99 -9.50 1.91
N TRP A 91 11.95 -8.29 2.48
CA TRP A 91 12.97 -7.86 3.46
C TRP A 91 12.85 -8.57 4.81
N VAL A 92 11.63 -8.86 5.28
CA VAL A 92 11.42 -9.62 6.53
C VAL A 92 11.97 -11.04 6.36
N GLU A 93 11.69 -11.69 5.23
CA GLU A 93 12.22 -13.02 4.91
C GLU A 93 13.75 -13.02 4.79
N LEU A 94 14.33 -12.07 4.03
CA LEU A 94 15.78 -11.94 3.86
C LEU A 94 16.51 -11.69 5.18
N ASP A 95 15.88 -10.98 6.11
CA ASP A 95 16.42 -10.73 7.44
C ASP A 95 16.32 -11.94 8.39
N GLY A 96 15.51 -12.93 8.05
CA GLY A 96 15.18 -14.04 8.95
C GLY A 96 14.17 -13.66 10.04
N GLY A 97 13.33 -12.65 9.78
CA GLY A 97 12.21 -12.27 10.64
C GLY A 97 10.91 -12.98 10.25
N ASN A 98 9.86 -12.72 11.02
CA ASN A 98 8.50 -13.17 10.69
C ASN A 98 7.45 -12.04 10.83
N SER A 99 7.90 -10.88 11.27
CA SER A 99 7.05 -9.75 11.64
C SER A 99 7.74 -8.44 11.28
N TYR A 100 6.96 -7.36 11.23
CA TYR A 100 7.48 -6.03 10.97
C TYR A 100 6.75 -4.95 11.78
N VAL A 101 7.41 -3.82 11.96
CA VAL A 101 6.84 -2.60 12.56
C VAL A 101 6.92 -1.48 11.54
N LEU A 102 5.76 -0.93 11.14
CA LEU A 102 5.71 0.26 10.30
C LEU A 102 6.14 1.48 11.12
N ARG A 103 7.23 2.14 10.72
CA ARG A 103 7.79 3.33 11.39
C ARG A 103 7.23 4.61 10.79
N SER A 104 7.32 4.72 9.47
CA SER A 104 6.86 5.88 8.73
C SER A 104 6.52 5.49 7.30
N TYR A 105 5.78 6.35 6.60
CA TYR A 105 5.63 6.25 5.16
C TYR A 105 5.42 7.66 4.60
N LYS A 106 5.73 7.86 3.33
CA LYS A 106 5.46 9.11 2.61
C LYS A 106 5.20 8.85 1.13
N TRP A 107 4.36 9.70 0.55
CA TRP A 107 4.14 9.76 -0.89
C TRP A 107 4.98 10.90 -1.45
N VAL A 108 5.91 10.58 -2.34
CA VAL A 108 6.84 11.56 -2.93
C VAL A 108 6.43 11.78 -4.38
N THR A 109 6.21 13.02 -4.80
CA THR A 109 5.96 13.33 -6.22
C THR A 109 7.24 13.14 -7.01
N VAL A 110 7.19 12.35 -8.09
CA VAL A 110 8.39 11.95 -8.86
C VAL A 110 8.38 12.42 -10.32
N ASP A 111 7.27 12.99 -10.80
CA ASP A 111 7.20 13.57 -12.14
C ASP A 111 6.38 14.87 -12.18
N HIS A 112 6.40 15.52 -13.34
CA HIS A 112 5.67 16.76 -13.61
C HIS A 112 4.16 16.55 -13.79
N ASN A 113 3.71 15.31 -13.94
CA ASN A 113 2.31 14.95 -14.10
C ASN A 113 1.62 14.68 -12.74
N GLY A 114 2.36 14.78 -11.63
CA GLY A 114 1.85 14.58 -10.28
C GLY A 114 1.84 13.12 -9.84
N SER A 115 2.50 12.21 -10.57
CA SER A 115 2.68 10.83 -10.12
C SER A 115 3.44 10.83 -8.81
N THR A 116 3.00 10.01 -7.86
CA THR A 116 3.73 9.84 -6.60
C THR A 116 4.23 8.42 -6.43
N GLN A 117 5.27 8.29 -5.61
CA GLN A 117 5.90 7.05 -5.25
C GLN A 117 5.79 6.86 -3.74
N LEU A 118 5.46 5.64 -3.32
CA LEU A 118 5.36 5.29 -1.91
C LEU A 118 6.75 4.91 -1.37
N HIS A 119 7.18 5.63 -0.33
CA HIS A 119 8.35 5.29 0.48
C HIS A 119 7.87 4.81 1.84
N ILE A 120 8.44 3.70 2.31
CA ILE A 120 8.08 3.06 3.58
C ILE A 120 9.33 2.88 4.41
N GLU A 121 9.24 3.24 5.68
CA GLU A 121 10.25 2.94 6.68
C GLU A 121 9.67 1.90 7.65
N PHE A 122 10.40 0.82 7.90
CA PHE A 122 9.95 -0.23 8.80
C PHE A 122 11.13 -0.95 9.49
N ASP A 123 10.82 -1.59 10.60
CA ASP A 123 11.73 -2.49 11.29
C ASP A 123 11.34 -3.95 10.99
N THR A 124 12.31 -4.84 10.92
CA THR A 124 12.10 -6.29 10.88
C THR A 124 12.30 -6.87 12.27
N ILE A 125 11.40 -7.76 12.67
CA ILE A 125 11.39 -8.33 14.00
C ILE A 125 11.10 -9.83 13.91
N LEU A 126 11.82 -10.60 14.74
CA LEU A 126 11.52 -12.01 14.96
C LEU A 126 10.77 -12.12 16.28
N CYS A 127 9.58 -12.69 16.24
CA CYS A 127 8.75 -12.94 17.40
C CYS A 127 8.46 -14.43 17.54
N GLU A 128 8.34 -14.90 18.78
CA GLU A 128 7.86 -16.24 19.12
C GLU A 128 6.34 -16.38 18.90
#